data_AF-A0A1F3SGE1-F1
#
_entry.id   AF-A0A1F3SGE1-F1
#
_cell.length_a   1.000
_cell.length_b   1.000
_cell.length_c   1.000
_cell.angle_alpha   90.00
_cell.angle_beta   90.00
_cell.angle_gamma   90.00
#
_symmetry.space_group_name_H-M   'P 1'
#
loop_
_entity.id
_entity.type
_entity.pdbx_description
1 polymer ?
#
loop_
_entity_poly.entity_id
_entity_poly.type
_entity_poly.pdbx_seq_one_letter_code
_entity_poly.pdbx_strand_id
1 'polypeptide(L)'
;MRRIFVFIILSLVANLFLPVTWAAQVKSVKGKNIVINMQKDSFKIDDVLEIKNSRGKTIGLVNINKVKGKLAYGTLKGKVKKGLKVQLQQIRTAETKQTETKRFEEKPKKRSRYRSRMLSSKTVYGIMIGFNSTSTEIKLPTTPTATTVSPGGTGFSLKGAMDYPLFPWLGFRGMFGLEQFKIGGASNSATKANGGCDGECIAEINYLSADFWGRGFLTPQSKFRSWLGLGFDIMFPITKKSTALKESSITNTSIIAIGGGADWILSDKSYVPLQIEYNLYPSSKQVTASAIALRFGYTLAF
;
A
#
# COMPACT_ATOMS: atom_id res chain seq x y z
N MET A 1 -10.75 -28.12 -0.70
CA MET A 1 -9.90 -27.85 -1.90
C MET A 1 -9.83 -26.37 -2.31
N ARG A 2 -10.94 -25.62 -2.45
CA ARG A 2 -10.90 -24.20 -2.91
C ARG A 2 -10.01 -23.24 -2.10
N ARG A 3 -9.91 -23.39 -0.77
CA ARG A 3 -9.07 -22.52 0.08
C ARG A 3 -7.56 -22.69 -0.13
N ILE A 4 -7.12 -23.89 -0.46
CA ILE A 4 -5.70 -24.19 -0.74
C ILE A 4 -5.29 -23.54 -2.07
N PHE A 5 -6.19 -23.52 -3.05
CA PHE A 5 -5.92 -22.94 -4.37
C PHE A 5 -5.70 -21.42 -4.32
N VAL A 6 -6.48 -20.70 -3.49
CA VAL A 6 -6.31 -19.24 -3.30
C VAL A 6 -4.98 -18.90 -2.63
N PHE A 7 -4.56 -19.67 -1.63
CA PHE A 7 -3.25 -19.49 -0.99
C PHE A 7 -2.08 -19.77 -1.94
N ILE A 8 -2.19 -20.79 -2.80
CA ILE A 8 -1.18 -21.11 -3.82
C ILE A 8 -1.08 -19.99 -4.84
N ILE A 9 -2.20 -19.46 -5.34
CA ILE A 9 -2.22 -18.35 -6.30
C ILE A 9 -1.66 -17.07 -5.67
N LEU A 10 -2.04 -16.73 -4.44
CA LEU A 10 -1.54 -15.53 -3.77
C LEU A 10 -0.03 -15.62 -3.48
N SER A 11 0.45 -16.82 -3.13
CA SER A 11 1.88 -17.12 -2.99
C SER A 11 2.62 -17.01 -4.34
N LEU A 12 2.05 -17.53 -5.43
CA LEU A 12 2.63 -17.43 -6.78
C LEU A 12 2.72 -15.98 -7.25
N VAL A 13 1.66 -15.19 -7.05
CA VAL A 13 1.63 -13.77 -7.43
C VAL A 13 2.60 -12.95 -6.58
N ALA A 14 2.73 -13.23 -5.29
CA ALA A 14 3.72 -12.55 -4.43
C ALA A 14 5.17 -12.82 -4.87
N ASN A 15 5.48 -14.01 -5.40
CA ASN A 15 6.81 -14.34 -5.91
C ASN A 15 7.12 -13.73 -7.29
N LEU A 16 6.11 -13.39 -8.10
CA LEU A 16 6.29 -12.77 -9.41
C LEU A 16 6.75 -11.30 -9.32
N PHE A 17 6.55 -10.63 -8.18
CA PHE A 17 6.91 -9.22 -7.99
C PHE A 17 8.12 -8.98 -7.08
N LEU A 18 8.81 -10.01 -6.61
CA LEU A 18 10.09 -9.79 -5.93
C LEU A 18 11.13 -9.43 -6.99
N PRO A 19 11.62 -8.17 -7.05
CA PRO A 19 12.73 -7.86 -7.93
C PRO A 19 13.87 -8.75 -7.48
N VAL A 20 14.34 -9.64 -8.34
CA VAL A 20 15.54 -10.39 -8.05
C VAL A 20 16.66 -9.36 -7.99
N THR A 21 17.00 -8.91 -6.77
CA THR A 21 18.05 -7.91 -6.54
C THR A 21 19.36 -8.62 -6.76
N TRP A 22 19.85 -8.60 -7.98
CA TRP A 22 21.13 -9.17 -8.29
C TRP A 22 22.20 -8.21 -7.77
N ALA A 23 22.74 -8.54 -6.59
CA ALA A 23 23.86 -7.80 -6.00
C ALA A 23 25.11 -7.96 -6.84
N ALA A 24 26.00 -6.97 -6.83
CA ALA A 24 27.32 -7.09 -7.45
C ALA A 24 28.08 -8.35 -6.97
N GLN A 25 28.75 -9.03 -7.90
CA GLN A 25 29.45 -10.30 -7.62
C GLN A 25 30.90 -10.29 -8.10
N VAL A 26 31.75 -11.01 -7.37
CA VAL A 26 33.14 -11.26 -7.76
C VAL A 26 33.18 -12.16 -9.00
N LYS A 27 33.59 -11.62 -10.14
CA LYS A 27 33.71 -12.33 -11.42
C LYS A 27 35.01 -13.13 -11.52
N SER A 28 36.13 -12.55 -11.09
CA SER A 28 37.45 -13.21 -11.07
C SER A 28 38.40 -12.56 -10.08
N VAL A 29 39.36 -13.34 -9.58
CA VAL A 29 40.44 -12.91 -8.67
C VAL A 29 41.77 -13.45 -9.24
N LYS A 30 42.76 -12.58 -9.44
CA LYS A 30 44.11 -12.95 -9.89
C LYS A 30 45.14 -12.23 -9.02
N GLY A 31 45.66 -12.91 -8.00
CA GLY A 31 46.54 -12.31 -6.99
C GLY A 31 45.81 -11.21 -6.21
N LYS A 32 46.36 -9.99 -6.22
CA LYS A 32 45.75 -8.81 -5.59
C LYS A 32 44.72 -8.11 -6.49
N ASN A 33 44.55 -8.53 -7.75
CA ASN A 33 43.61 -7.90 -8.67
C ASN A 33 42.26 -8.64 -8.65
N ILE A 34 41.17 -7.89 -8.61
CA ILE A 34 39.80 -8.44 -8.60
C ILE A 34 38.93 -7.73 -9.63
N VAL A 35 38.05 -8.50 -10.27
CA VAL A 35 37.04 -8.00 -11.20
C VAL A 35 35.66 -8.27 -10.64
N ILE A 36 34.83 -7.23 -10.57
CA ILE A 36 33.49 -7.26 -10.01
C ILE A 36 32.49 -6.95 -11.12
N ASN A 37 31.43 -7.75 -11.22
CA ASN A 37 30.32 -7.49 -12.14
C ASN A 37 29.27 -6.64 -11.43
N MET A 38 29.13 -5.40 -11.89
CA MET A 38 28.16 -4.42 -11.43
C MET A 38 26.90 -4.56 -12.28
N GLN A 39 25.91 -5.32 -11.81
CA GLN A 39 24.72 -5.57 -12.61
C GLN A 39 23.73 -4.40 -12.58
N LYS A 40 23.41 -3.90 -11.39
CA LYS A 40 22.55 -2.71 -11.18
C LYS A 40 23.22 -1.61 -10.36
N ASP A 41 24.24 -1.95 -9.59
CA ASP A 41 24.99 -0.99 -8.78
C ASP A 41 25.95 -0.17 -9.67
N SER A 42 26.19 1.09 -9.32
CA SER A 42 27.25 1.90 -9.92
C SER A 42 28.31 2.20 -8.87
N PHE A 43 29.54 1.73 -9.11
CA PHE A 43 30.69 2.07 -8.29
C PHE A 43 31.51 3.17 -8.97
N LYS A 44 32.10 4.03 -8.17
CA LYS A 44 33.04 5.07 -8.60
C LYS A 44 34.48 4.61 -8.37
N ILE A 45 35.40 5.25 -9.08
CA ILE A 45 36.82 5.13 -8.77
C ILE A 45 37.02 5.64 -7.33
N ASP A 46 37.88 4.96 -6.58
CA ASP A 46 38.17 5.18 -5.15
C ASP A 46 37.11 4.69 -4.15
N ASP A 47 36.00 4.09 -4.62
CA ASP A 47 35.07 3.40 -3.72
C ASP A 47 35.77 2.21 -3.04
N VAL A 48 35.47 2.04 -1.75
CA VAL A 48 35.89 0.87 -0.97
C VAL A 48 34.69 -0.06 -0.78
N LEU A 49 34.85 -1.31 -1.21
CA LEU A 49 33.81 -2.32 -1.16
C LEU A 49 34.14 -3.40 -0.14
N GLU A 50 33.14 -3.85 0.61
CA GLU A 50 33.23 -4.99 1.51
C GLU A 50 32.75 -6.27 0.83
N ILE A 51 33.54 -7.33 0.95
CA ILE A 51 33.16 -8.68 0.51
C ILE A 51 32.84 -9.51 1.75
N LYS A 52 31.60 -10.00 1.82
CA LYS A 52 31.10 -10.78 2.95
C LYS A 52 30.92 -12.24 2.56
N ASN A 53 31.19 -13.14 3.50
CA ASN A 53 30.89 -14.56 3.33
C ASN A 53 29.39 -14.86 3.55
N SER A 54 28.99 -16.13 3.44
CA SER A 54 27.61 -16.57 3.69
C SER A 54 27.10 -16.29 5.11
N ARG A 55 28.01 -16.07 6.08
CA ARG A 55 27.69 -15.71 7.46
C ARG A 55 27.66 -14.18 7.69
N GLY A 56 27.80 -13.37 6.65
CA GLY A 56 27.83 -11.91 6.74
C GLY A 56 29.14 -11.32 7.28
N LYS A 57 30.17 -12.13 7.57
CA LYS A 57 31.48 -11.66 8.04
C LYS A 57 32.28 -11.10 6.86
N THR A 58 32.83 -9.91 7.02
CA THR A 58 33.74 -9.29 6.04
C THR A 58 35.03 -10.11 5.96
N ILE A 59 35.34 -10.61 4.76
CA ILE A 59 36.53 -11.44 4.46
C ILE A 59 37.52 -10.75 3.52
N GLY A 60 37.14 -9.61 2.94
CA GLY A 60 38.03 -8.81 2.10
C GLY A 60 37.49 -7.41 1.85
N LEU A 61 38.42 -6.50 1.54
CA LEU A 61 38.15 -5.13 1.12
C LEU A 61 38.68 -4.94 -0.30
N VAL A 62 37.95 -4.20 -1.13
CA VAL A 62 38.35 -3.89 -2.50
C VAL A 62 38.32 -2.38 -2.71
N ASN A 63 39.46 -1.83 -3.11
CA ASN A 63 39.53 -0.46 -3.59
C ASN A 63 39.34 -0.46 -5.11
N ILE A 64 38.34 0.26 -5.61
CA ILE A 64 38.04 0.34 -7.04
C ILE A 64 39.01 1.31 -7.73
N ASN A 65 39.85 0.80 -8.63
CA ASN A 65 40.84 1.61 -9.35
C ASN A 65 40.35 2.00 -10.75
N LYS A 66 39.46 1.19 -11.35
CA LYS A 66 38.99 1.40 -12.72
C LYS A 66 37.60 0.83 -12.94
N VAL A 67 36.76 1.55 -13.67
CA VAL A 67 35.44 1.10 -14.08
C VAL A 67 35.36 1.06 -15.60
N LYS A 68 34.89 -0.06 -16.17
CA LYS A 68 34.65 -0.22 -17.61
C LYS A 68 33.28 -0.87 -17.84
N GLY A 69 32.28 -0.08 -18.18
CA GLY A 69 30.91 -0.55 -18.38
C GLY A 69 30.36 -1.21 -17.10
N LYS A 70 29.89 -2.45 -17.22
CA LYS A 70 29.35 -3.24 -16.09
C LYS A 70 30.43 -3.93 -15.24
N LEU A 71 31.71 -3.63 -15.45
CA LEU A 71 32.81 -4.24 -14.71
C LEU A 71 33.60 -3.19 -13.93
N ALA A 72 33.82 -3.47 -12.65
CA ALA A 72 34.74 -2.71 -11.81
C ALA A 72 35.99 -3.55 -11.52
N TYR A 73 37.15 -2.89 -11.56
CA TYR A 73 38.46 -3.46 -11.35
C TYR A 73 39.06 -2.80 -10.13
N GLY A 74 39.61 -3.60 -9.22
CA GLY A 74 40.16 -3.07 -7.98
C GLY A 74 41.29 -3.91 -7.41
N THR A 75 41.89 -3.39 -6.35
CA THR A 75 42.90 -4.08 -5.56
C THR A 75 42.26 -4.70 -4.31
N LEU A 76 42.43 -6.00 -4.16
CA LEU A 76 41.90 -6.82 -3.07
C LEU A 76 42.87 -6.85 -1.88
N LYS A 77 42.34 -6.56 -0.69
CA LYS A 77 42.94 -6.88 0.61
C LYS A 77 42.13 -8.01 1.26
N GLY A 78 42.66 -9.23 1.25
CA GLY A 78 42.03 -10.42 1.85
C GLY A 78 42.08 -11.66 0.96
N LYS A 79 41.48 -12.76 1.42
CA LYS A 79 41.36 -14.02 0.66
C LYS A 79 39.90 -14.22 0.24
N VAL A 80 39.62 -14.10 -1.05
CA VAL A 80 38.26 -14.11 -1.61
C VAL A 80 38.16 -15.14 -2.73
N LYS A 81 37.01 -15.83 -2.81
CA LYS A 81 36.65 -16.76 -3.89
C LYS A 81 35.66 -16.11 -4.87
N LYS A 82 35.62 -16.60 -6.11
CA LYS A 82 34.66 -16.20 -7.15
C LYS A 82 33.21 -16.44 -6.69
N GLY A 83 32.28 -15.57 -7.12
CA GLY A 83 30.85 -15.70 -6.87
C GLY A 83 30.35 -15.11 -5.55
N LEU A 84 31.23 -14.54 -4.72
CA LEU A 84 30.82 -13.87 -3.49
C LEU A 84 30.19 -12.50 -3.76
N LYS A 85 29.23 -12.12 -2.91
CA LYS A 85 28.51 -10.85 -2.98
C LYS A 85 29.37 -9.70 -2.46
N VAL A 86 29.25 -8.55 -3.13
CA VAL A 86 29.96 -7.32 -2.80
C VAL A 86 28.96 -6.26 -2.33
N GLN A 87 29.30 -5.50 -1.29
CA GLN A 87 28.50 -4.37 -0.80
C GLN A 87 29.38 -3.12 -0.67
N LEU A 88 28.83 -1.95 -0.96
CA LEU A 88 29.51 -0.68 -0.70
C LEU A 88 29.80 -0.57 0.80
N GLN A 89 31.04 -0.26 1.17
CA GLN A 89 31.35 0.04 2.56
C GLN A 89 30.60 1.32 2.91
N GLN A 90 29.58 1.22 3.77
CA GLN A 90 29.03 2.40 4.41
C GLN A 90 30.17 2.95 5.27
N ILE A 91 30.82 4.01 4.79
CA ILE A 91 31.75 4.80 5.58
C ILE A 91 30.95 5.19 6.82
N ARG A 92 31.17 4.48 7.93
CA ARG A 92 30.74 4.93 9.24
C ARG A 92 31.58 6.17 9.43
N THR A 93 30.99 7.33 9.18
CA THR A 93 31.58 8.63 9.49
C THR A 93 31.99 8.54 10.94
N ALA A 94 33.27 8.27 11.18
CA ALA A 94 33.81 8.29 12.51
C ALA A 94 33.63 9.74 12.94
N GLU A 95 32.76 9.98 13.93
CA GLU A 95 32.69 11.26 14.59
C GLU A 95 34.09 11.57 15.12
N THR A 96 34.81 12.39 14.37
CA THR A 96 36.06 13.00 14.79
C THR A 96 35.73 13.75 16.07
N LYS A 97 36.12 13.18 17.22
CA LYS A 97 36.16 13.87 18.50
C LYS A 97 37.14 15.04 18.36
N GLN A 98 36.64 16.18 17.91
CA GLN A 98 37.36 17.44 17.97
C GLN A 98 37.36 17.90 19.43
N THR A 99 38.58 18.00 19.95
CA THR A 99 38.95 18.56 21.24
C THR A 99 38.38 19.98 21.38
N GLU A 100 37.73 20.21 22.52
CA GLU A 100 37.01 21.41 22.90
C GLU A 100 37.93 22.64 23.01
N THR A 101 37.67 23.68 22.22
CA THR A 101 38.09 25.05 22.53
C THR A 101 36.94 25.76 23.22
N LYS A 102 37.10 26.05 24.51
CA LYS A 102 36.16 26.78 25.37
C LYS A 102 35.78 28.13 24.75
N ARG A 103 34.52 28.28 24.33
CA ARG A 103 33.96 29.57 23.92
C ARG A 103 32.47 29.62 24.28
N PHE A 104 32.17 30.53 25.21
CA PHE A 104 30.86 31.08 25.63
C PHE A 104 29.71 30.08 25.87
N GLU A 105 29.35 29.93 27.14
CA GLU A 105 28.11 29.34 27.63
C GLU A 105 26.89 30.17 27.20
N GLU A 106 26.53 30.09 25.92
CA GLU A 106 25.16 30.37 25.51
C GLU A 106 24.37 29.10 25.84
N LYS A 107 23.57 29.14 26.92
CA LYS A 107 22.71 28.01 27.33
C LYS A 107 22.02 27.48 26.08
N PRO A 108 22.33 26.26 25.61
CA PRO A 108 21.73 25.76 24.39
C PRO A 108 20.25 25.67 24.68
N LYS A 109 19.47 26.60 24.11
CA LYS A 109 18.01 26.45 24.01
C LYS A 109 17.87 25.04 23.48
N LYS A 110 17.32 24.15 24.31
CA LYS A 110 17.04 22.77 23.97
C LYS A 110 16.15 22.87 22.73
N ARG A 111 16.76 22.90 21.55
CA ARG A 111 16.11 22.70 20.27
C ARG A 111 15.58 21.32 20.48
N SER A 112 14.32 21.24 20.93
CA SER A 112 13.60 20.00 21.10
C SER A 112 13.82 19.35 19.76
N ARG A 113 14.70 18.35 19.71
CA ARG A 113 14.80 17.51 18.53
C ARG A 113 13.40 16.97 18.47
N TYR A 114 12.61 17.57 17.60
CA TYR A 114 11.37 17.03 17.11
C TYR A 114 11.82 15.81 16.30
N ARG A 115 12.41 14.83 17.01
CA ARG A 115 12.58 13.46 16.59
C ARG A 115 11.15 13.11 16.32
N SER A 116 10.82 13.14 15.04
CA SER A 116 9.53 12.78 14.49
C SER A 116 9.05 11.59 15.30
N ARG A 117 8.03 11.84 16.12
CA ARG A 117 7.27 10.80 16.81
C ARG A 117 6.47 10.06 15.74
N MET A 118 7.18 9.45 14.80
CA MET A 118 6.61 8.38 14.03
C MET A 118 6.16 7.37 15.07
N LEU A 119 4.88 7.00 15.02
CA LEU A 119 4.36 5.82 15.68
C LEU A 119 5.35 4.69 15.39
N SER A 120 6.16 4.40 16.40
CA SER A 120 7.38 3.59 16.29
C SER A 120 6.98 2.17 15.89
N SER A 121 6.98 1.84 14.60
CA SER A 121 6.67 0.50 14.03
C SER A 121 5.49 -0.26 14.65
N LYS A 122 4.61 0.43 15.37
CA LYS A 122 3.57 -0.20 16.19
C LYS A 122 2.32 -0.33 15.35
N THR A 123 1.66 -1.46 15.52
CA THR A 123 0.34 -1.68 14.94
C THR A 123 -0.66 -0.81 15.71
N VAL A 124 -1.52 -0.11 14.98
CA VAL A 124 -2.54 0.77 15.56
C VAL A 124 -3.90 0.20 15.21
N TYR A 125 -4.82 0.19 16.17
CA TYR A 125 -6.19 -0.29 15.97
C TYR A 125 -7.17 0.85 16.20
N GLY A 126 -8.32 0.81 15.54
CA GLY A 126 -9.31 1.86 15.70
C GLY A 126 -10.66 1.51 15.11
N ILE A 127 -11.53 2.52 15.10
CA ILE A 127 -12.86 2.45 14.53
C ILE A 127 -12.99 3.56 13.49
N MET A 128 -13.62 3.26 12.38
CA MET A 128 -13.95 4.20 11.31
C MET A 128 -15.44 4.14 11.02
N ILE A 129 -16.05 5.31 10.90
CA ILE A 129 -17.39 5.48 10.36
C ILE A 129 -17.31 6.20 9.03
N GLY A 130 -18.21 5.84 8.13
CA GLY A 130 -18.16 6.34 6.77
C GLY A 130 -19.53 6.60 6.19
N PHE A 131 -19.53 7.50 5.20
CA PHE A 131 -20.65 7.80 4.33
C PHE A 131 -20.21 7.53 2.90
N ASN A 132 -21.00 6.80 2.12
CA ASN A 132 -20.75 6.57 0.70
C ASN A 132 -21.90 7.15 -0.14
N SER A 133 -21.55 7.71 -1.30
CA SER A 133 -22.46 8.17 -2.34
C SER A 133 -22.21 7.35 -3.58
N THR A 134 -23.21 6.60 -4.02
CA THR A 134 -23.12 5.65 -5.11
C THR A 134 -23.82 6.20 -6.35
N SER A 135 -23.18 6.05 -7.50
CA SER A 135 -23.75 6.27 -8.82
C SER A 135 -23.71 4.97 -9.62
N THR A 136 -24.86 4.56 -10.13
CA THR A 136 -25.01 3.33 -10.93
C THR A 136 -25.62 3.66 -12.27
N GLU A 137 -25.21 2.95 -13.32
CA GLU A 137 -25.84 2.94 -14.63
C GLU A 137 -26.28 1.52 -14.94
N ILE A 138 -27.58 1.32 -15.18
CA ILE A 138 -28.20 0.04 -15.48
C ILE A 138 -28.75 0.08 -16.91
N LYS A 139 -28.25 -0.82 -17.76
CA LYS A 139 -28.73 -1.02 -19.14
C LYS A 139 -29.78 -2.12 -19.14
N LEU A 140 -31.04 -1.73 -19.30
CA LEU A 140 -32.16 -2.64 -19.40
C LEU A 140 -32.33 -3.10 -20.85
N PRO A 141 -32.33 -4.41 -21.13
CA PRO A 141 -32.59 -4.95 -22.45
C PRO A 141 -34.09 -4.83 -22.75
N THR A 142 -34.53 -3.66 -23.20
CA THR A 142 -35.87 -3.44 -23.74
C THR A 142 -35.84 -3.61 -25.26
N THR A 143 -36.70 -4.46 -25.81
CA THR A 143 -36.91 -4.56 -27.27
C THR A 143 -37.89 -3.46 -27.67
N PRO A 144 -37.60 -2.58 -28.65
CA PRO A 144 -36.48 -2.58 -29.60
C PRO A 144 -35.27 -1.70 -29.22
N THR A 145 -35.32 -0.91 -28.13
CA THR A 145 -34.26 0.03 -27.76
C THR A 145 -33.89 -0.15 -26.30
N ALA A 146 -32.60 -0.39 -26.00
CA ALA A 146 -32.12 -0.50 -24.62
C ALA A 146 -32.34 0.82 -23.87
N THR A 147 -32.95 0.75 -22.68
CA THR A 147 -33.17 1.92 -21.82
C THR A 147 -32.09 1.92 -20.74
N THR A 148 -31.42 3.06 -20.55
CA THR A 148 -30.47 3.26 -19.46
C THR A 148 -31.16 3.97 -18.30
N VAL A 149 -31.04 3.43 -17.09
CA VAL A 149 -31.48 4.06 -15.84
C VAL A 149 -30.25 4.32 -14.98
N SER A 150 -30.17 5.51 -14.39
CA SER A 150 -29.02 5.93 -13.57
C SER A 150 -29.39 6.13 -12.11
N PRO A 151 -29.69 5.06 -11.35
CA PRO A 151 -30.06 5.21 -9.95
C PRO A 151 -28.84 5.63 -9.11
N GLY A 152 -29.09 6.57 -8.20
CA GLY A 152 -28.13 7.03 -7.21
C GLY A 152 -28.54 6.59 -5.82
N GLY A 153 -27.63 6.72 -4.87
CA GLY A 153 -27.99 6.53 -3.47
C GLY A 153 -26.85 6.73 -2.51
N THR A 154 -27.15 6.56 -1.23
CA THR A 154 -26.23 6.82 -0.13
C THR A 154 -26.27 5.70 0.87
N GLY A 155 -25.17 5.50 1.59
CA GLY A 155 -25.08 4.50 2.62
C GLY A 155 -24.05 4.87 3.69
N PHE A 156 -24.02 4.04 4.72
CA PHE A 156 -23.16 4.23 5.87
C PHE A 156 -22.28 3.00 6.08
N SER A 157 -21.12 3.21 6.71
CA SER A 157 -20.25 2.11 7.12
C SER A 157 -19.75 2.31 8.55
N LEU A 158 -19.54 1.19 9.23
CA LEU A 158 -18.90 1.11 10.55
C LEU A 158 -17.90 -0.03 10.51
N LYS A 159 -16.62 0.30 10.64
CA LYS A 159 -15.51 -0.65 10.48
C LYS A 159 -14.52 -0.55 11.62
N GLY A 160 -13.99 -1.68 12.05
CA GLY A 160 -12.72 -1.73 12.76
C GLY A 160 -11.58 -1.50 11.77
N ALA A 161 -10.54 -0.79 12.17
CA ALA A 161 -9.37 -0.49 11.35
C ALA A 161 -8.09 -0.97 12.05
N MET A 162 -7.13 -1.45 11.27
CA MET A 162 -5.79 -1.83 11.69
C MET A 162 -4.78 -1.20 10.74
N ASP A 163 -3.89 -0.37 11.29
CA ASP A 163 -2.84 0.31 10.55
C ASP A 163 -1.47 -0.28 10.90
N TYR A 164 -0.72 -0.65 9.85
CA TYR A 164 0.61 -1.22 9.98
C TYR A 164 1.62 -0.39 9.18
N PRO A 165 2.50 0.41 9.84
CA PRO A 165 3.52 1.18 9.14
C PRO A 165 4.65 0.24 8.67
N LEU A 166 4.83 0.11 7.35
CA LEU A 166 5.89 -0.73 6.77
C LEU A 166 7.22 0.05 6.70
N PHE A 167 7.16 1.28 6.20
CA PHE A 167 8.29 2.20 6.05
C PHE A 167 7.85 3.62 6.44
N PRO A 168 8.79 4.55 6.67
CA PRO A 168 8.46 5.96 6.88
C PRO A 168 7.51 6.56 5.84
N TRP A 169 7.57 6.09 4.59
CA TRP A 169 6.78 6.59 3.46
C TRP A 169 5.65 5.66 3.03
N LEU A 170 5.53 4.45 3.61
CA LEU A 170 4.56 3.44 3.17
C LEU A 170 3.90 2.77 4.38
N GLY A 171 2.57 2.73 4.39
CA GLY A 171 1.78 2.02 5.38
C GLY A 171 0.75 1.13 4.72
N PHE A 172 0.27 0.17 5.51
CA PHE A 172 -0.89 -0.65 5.19
C PHE A 172 -2.05 -0.29 6.12
N ARG A 173 -3.28 -0.36 5.62
CA ARG A 173 -4.50 -0.25 6.44
C ARG A 173 -5.43 -1.40 6.04
N GLY A 174 -5.76 -2.24 7.01
CA GLY A 174 -6.85 -3.21 6.89
C GLY A 174 -8.08 -2.69 7.61
N MET A 175 -9.27 -2.84 7.03
CA MET A 175 -10.53 -2.52 7.69
C MET A 175 -11.49 -3.69 7.58
N PHE A 176 -12.33 -3.88 8.60
CA PHE A 176 -13.35 -4.92 8.60
C PHE A 176 -14.60 -4.44 9.32
N GLY A 177 -15.77 -4.62 8.72
CA GLY A 177 -17.02 -4.25 9.38
C GLY A 177 -18.23 -4.22 8.45
N LEU A 178 -19.19 -3.39 8.79
CA LEU A 178 -20.46 -3.30 8.08
C LEU A 178 -20.43 -2.15 7.08
N GLU A 179 -20.96 -2.39 5.89
CA GLU A 179 -21.17 -1.37 4.86
C GLU A 179 -22.56 -1.52 4.25
N GLN A 180 -23.34 -0.44 4.29
CA GLN A 180 -24.64 -0.35 3.66
C GLN A 180 -24.49 0.20 2.24
N PHE A 181 -25.12 -0.50 1.30
CA PHE A 181 -25.30 -0.07 -0.07
C PHE A 181 -26.80 0.13 -0.28
N LYS A 182 -27.22 1.36 -0.55
CA LYS A 182 -28.62 1.67 -0.82
C LYS A 182 -28.69 2.57 -2.04
N ILE A 183 -29.39 2.11 -3.08
CA ILE A 183 -29.70 2.87 -4.28
C ILE A 183 -31.21 2.88 -4.50
N GLY A 184 -31.70 3.98 -5.07
CA GLY A 184 -33.11 4.18 -5.39
C GLY A 184 -33.26 5.03 -6.64
N GLY A 185 -34.29 4.76 -7.43
CA GLY A 185 -34.66 5.59 -8.58
C GLY A 185 -36.00 5.17 -9.17
N ALA A 186 -36.77 6.12 -9.72
CA ALA A 186 -37.96 5.79 -10.48
C ALA A 186 -37.58 5.33 -11.89
N SER A 187 -38.18 4.23 -12.36
CA SER A 187 -38.14 3.84 -13.78
C SER A 187 -39.53 4.02 -14.38
N ASN A 188 -39.61 4.77 -15.49
CA ASN A 188 -40.85 4.96 -16.25
C ASN A 188 -41.10 3.83 -17.27
N SER A 189 -40.19 2.86 -17.39
CA SER A 189 -40.26 1.80 -18.40
C SER A 189 -40.30 0.42 -17.73
N ALA A 190 -41.52 -0.07 -17.54
CA ALA A 190 -41.81 -1.37 -16.98
C ALA A 190 -41.65 -2.48 -18.04
N THR A 191 -40.74 -3.43 -17.82
CA THR A 191 -40.93 -4.79 -18.32
C THR A 191 -40.41 -5.79 -17.28
N LYS A 192 -41.35 -6.40 -16.53
CA LYS A 192 -41.08 -7.38 -15.45
C LYS A 192 -40.48 -8.70 -15.94
N ALA A 193 -40.50 -8.99 -17.24
CA ALA A 193 -40.24 -10.33 -17.75
C ALA A 193 -38.79 -10.83 -17.53
N ASN A 194 -37.79 -9.95 -17.33
CA ASN A 194 -36.37 -10.36 -17.25
C ASN A 194 -35.52 -9.58 -16.21
N GLY A 195 -36.13 -9.04 -15.15
CA GLY A 195 -35.40 -8.31 -14.10
C GLY A 195 -35.45 -6.79 -14.26
N GLY A 196 -36.65 -6.23 -14.24
CA GLY A 196 -36.90 -4.79 -14.22
C GLY A 196 -37.91 -4.44 -13.12
N CYS A 197 -37.87 -3.18 -12.71
CA CYS A 197 -38.76 -2.58 -11.71
C CYS A 197 -39.91 -1.87 -12.43
N ASP A 198 -41.12 -2.01 -11.90
CA ASP A 198 -42.33 -1.32 -12.36
C ASP A 198 -42.68 -0.31 -11.26
N GLY A 199 -42.17 0.91 -11.42
CA GLY A 199 -42.14 1.95 -10.38
C GLY A 199 -40.75 2.15 -9.77
N GLU A 200 -40.64 2.07 -8.43
CA GLU A 200 -39.40 2.34 -7.72
C GLU A 200 -38.39 1.17 -7.80
N CYS A 201 -37.25 1.44 -8.43
CA CYS A 201 -36.08 0.59 -8.46
C CYS A 201 -35.25 0.83 -7.19
N ILE A 202 -35.35 -0.07 -6.22
CA ILE A 202 -34.63 0.01 -4.96
C ILE A 202 -33.72 -1.22 -4.84
N ALA A 203 -32.47 -1.02 -4.46
CA ALA A 203 -31.61 -2.08 -3.97
C ALA A 203 -30.94 -1.63 -2.66
N GLU A 204 -31.21 -2.36 -1.59
CA GLU A 204 -30.64 -2.16 -0.26
C GLU A 204 -29.93 -3.45 0.16
N ILE A 205 -28.62 -3.35 0.36
CA ILE A 205 -27.75 -4.49 0.66
C ILE A 205 -26.84 -4.07 1.81
N ASN A 206 -26.86 -4.84 2.91
CA ASN A 206 -25.87 -4.70 3.95
C ASN A 206 -24.79 -5.74 3.73
N TYR A 207 -23.55 -5.29 3.71
CA TYR A 207 -22.37 -6.12 3.50
C TYR A 207 -21.54 -6.21 4.77
N LEU A 208 -20.96 -7.38 4.99
CA LEU A 208 -19.75 -7.54 5.77
C LEU A 208 -18.59 -7.28 4.82
N SER A 209 -17.78 -6.26 5.06
CA SER A 209 -16.65 -5.90 4.20
C SER A 209 -15.31 -6.16 4.86
N ALA A 210 -14.32 -6.48 4.04
CA ALA A 210 -12.91 -6.47 4.38
C ALA A 210 -12.17 -5.60 3.34
N ASP A 211 -11.52 -4.55 3.81
CA ASP A 211 -10.88 -3.54 2.97
C ASP A 211 -9.37 -3.58 3.20
N PHE A 212 -8.59 -3.41 2.14
CA PHE A 212 -7.12 -3.43 2.21
C PHE A 212 -6.52 -2.28 1.42
N TRP A 213 -5.74 -1.44 2.09
CA TRP A 213 -5.19 -0.20 1.54
C TRP A 213 -3.66 -0.15 1.64
N GLY A 214 -3.01 0.07 0.50
CA GLY A 214 -1.61 0.49 0.44
C GLY A 214 -1.53 2.02 0.41
N ARG A 215 -0.85 2.62 1.39
CA ARG A 215 -0.82 4.08 1.61
C ARG A 215 0.59 4.64 1.50
N GLY A 216 0.83 5.49 0.51
CA GLY A 216 2.04 6.29 0.38
C GLY A 216 1.90 7.60 1.15
N PHE A 217 2.66 7.78 2.22
CA PHE A 217 2.66 8.99 3.04
C PHE A 217 3.42 10.13 2.34
N LEU A 218 2.72 11.22 2.07
CA LEU A 218 3.27 12.41 1.41
C LEU A 218 3.97 13.33 2.41
N THR A 219 3.45 13.41 3.64
CA THR A 219 3.99 14.24 4.72
C THR A 219 4.27 13.41 5.99
N PRO A 220 5.15 12.40 5.92
CA PRO A 220 5.30 11.38 6.96
C PRO A 220 5.76 11.89 8.34
N GLN A 221 6.30 13.11 8.40
CA GLN A 221 6.78 13.76 9.63
C GLN A 221 5.81 14.82 10.19
N SER A 222 4.70 15.09 9.51
CA SER A 222 3.73 16.11 9.89
C SER A 222 2.76 15.61 10.97
N LYS A 223 2.26 16.50 11.82
CA LYS A 223 1.08 16.22 12.68
C LYS A 223 -0.17 15.94 11.86
N PHE A 224 -0.22 16.50 10.64
CA PHE A 224 -1.26 16.23 9.66
C PHE A 224 -0.62 15.45 8.51
N ARG A 225 -0.59 14.13 8.66
CA ARG A 225 0.11 13.21 7.76
C ARG A 225 -0.81 12.82 6.61
N SER A 226 -0.63 13.47 5.46
CA SER A 226 -1.39 13.16 4.25
C SER A 226 -0.84 11.91 3.55
N TRP A 227 -1.72 11.23 2.83
CA TRP A 227 -1.37 10.03 2.08
C TRP A 227 -2.23 9.91 0.82
N LEU A 228 -1.70 9.17 -0.15
CA LEU A 228 -2.40 8.69 -1.33
C LEU A 228 -2.23 7.17 -1.42
N GLY A 229 -3.23 6.46 -1.91
CA GLY A 229 -3.22 5.02 -1.89
C GLY A 229 -4.15 4.34 -2.89
N LEU A 230 -3.96 3.03 -2.99
CA LEU A 230 -4.82 2.11 -3.71
C LEU A 230 -5.42 1.13 -2.71
N GLY A 231 -6.69 0.82 -2.92
CA GLY A 231 -7.48 -0.06 -2.08
C GLY A 231 -8.07 -1.23 -2.86
N PHE A 232 -8.33 -2.30 -2.15
CA PHE A 232 -9.12 -3.43 -2.63
C PHE A 232 -10.04 -3.92 -1.52
N ASP A 233 -11.32 -4.05 -1.82
CA ASP A 233 -12.32 -4.46 -0.84
C ASP A 233 -13.01 -5.76 -1.28
N ILE A 234 -13.37 -6.59 -0.31
CA ILE A 234 -14.19 -7.78 -0.49
C ILE A 234 -15.45 -7.61 0.33
N MET A 235 -16.62 -7.71 -0.30
CA MET A 235 -17.90 -7.52 0.36
C MET A 235 -18.75 -8.80 0.28
N PHE A 236 -19.24 -9.22 1.43
CA PHE A 236 -20.10 -10.40 1.60
C PHE A 236 -21.51 -9.93 1.98
N PRO A 237 -22.54 -10.15 1.15
CA PRO A 237 -23.88 -9.67 1.45
C PRO A 237 -24.47 -10.44 2.64
N ILE A 238 -24.85 -9.72 3.69
CA ILE A 238 -25.53 -10.25 4.89
C ILE A 238 -27.04 -10.22 4.69
N THR A 239 -27.56 -9.06 4.27
CA THR A 239 -28.98 -8.86 4.00
C THR A 239 -29.15 -8.28 2.60
N LYS A 240 -30.18 -8.73 1.90
CA LYS A 240 -30.49 -8.31 0.53
C LYS A 240 -31.96 -7.94 0.49
N LYS A 241 -32.27 -6.75 -0.03
CA LYS A 241 -33.62 -6.32 -0.36
C LYS A 241 -33.56 -5.59 -1.69
N SER A 242 -34.13 -6.17 -2.74
CA SER A 242 -34.03 -5.56 -4.07
C SER A 242 -35.30 -5.77 -4.90
N THR A 243 -35.83 -4.67 -5.45
CA THR A 243 -36.84 -4.69 -6.51
C THR A 243 -36.21 -4.57 -7.90
N ALA A 244 -34.97 -4.07 -7.97
CA ALA A 244 -34.25 -3.83 -9.23
C ALA A 244 -33.53 -5.08 -9.76
N LEU A 245 -33.09 -5.98 -8.88
CA LEU A 245 -32.31 -7.17 -9.22
C LEU A 245 -32.85 -8.38 -8.46
N LYS A 246 -32.79 -9.56 -9.08
CA LYS A 246 -33.10 -10.82 -8.37
C LYS A 246 -32.12 -11.02 -7.22
N GLU A 247 -32.60 -11.15 -5.99
CA GLU A 247 -31.71 -11.23 -4.80
C GLU A 247 -30.72 -12.40 -4.85
N SER A 248 -31.08 -13.48 -5.55
CA SER A 248 -30.19 -14.64 -5.75
C SER A 248 -28.98 -14.34 -6.65
N SER A 249 -29.03 -13.28 -7.48
CA SER A 249 -27.89 -12.87 -8.31
C SER A 249 -26.91 -11.97 -7.57
N ILE A 250 -27.30 -11.40 -6.43
CA ILE A 250 -26.42 -10.61 -5.57
C ILE A 250 -25.45 -11.57 -4.88
N THR A 251 -24.20 -11.57 -5.31
CA THR A 251 -23.13 -12.42 -4.78
C THR A 251 -22.05 -11.56 -4.14
N ASN A 252 -20.96 -12.19 -3.69
CA ASN A 252 -19.81 -11.46 -3.18
C ASN A 252 -19.25 -10.56 -4.28
N THR A 253 -18.91 -9.32 -3.92
CA THR A 253 -18.29 -8.38 -4.86
C THR A 253 -16.90 -7.98 -4.37
N SER A 254 -16.05 -7.60 -5.31
CA SER A 254 -14.72 -7.10 -5.03
C SER A 254 -14.55 -5.71 -5.66
N ILE A 255 -14.17 -4.72 -4.88
CA ILE A 255 -14.03 -3.33 -5.32
C ILE A 255 -12.55 -3.01 -5.48
N ILE A 256 -12.21 -2.26 -6.52
CA ILE A 256 -10.90 -1.61 -6.63
C ILE A 256 -11.11 -0.13 -6.31
N ALA A 257 -10.25 0.42 -5.45
CA ALA A 257 -10.37 1.78 -4.98
C ALA A 257 -9.08 2.57 -5.22
N ILE A 258 -9.23 3.85 -5.50
CA ILE A 258 -8.15 4.84 -5.37
C ILE A 258 -8.62 5.88 -4.37
N GLY A 259 -7.71 6.35 -3.53
CA GLY A 259 -8.11 7.26 -2.48
C GLY A 259 -6.93 7.94 -1.83
N GLY A 260 -7.24 8.91 -1.00
CA GLY A 260 -6.26 9.64 -0.21
C GLY A 260 -6.88 10.08 1.09
N GLY A 261 -6.06 10.67 1.94
CA GLY A 261 -6.54 11.09 3.23
C GLY A 261 -5.47 11.79 4.04
N ALA A 262 -5.80 12.01 5.31
CA ALA A 262 -4.88 12.55 6.28
C ALA A 262 -5.10 11.90 7.64
N ASP A 263 -4.01 11.62 8.35
CA ASP A 263 -4.04 11.22 9.74
C ASP A 263 -3.65 12.43 10.60
N TRP A 264 -4.57 12.90 11.46
CA TRP A 264 -4.28 13.95 12.43
C TRP A 264 -3.72 13.32 13.71
N ILE A 265 -2.39 13.35 13.83
CA ILE A 265 -1.64 12.81 14.95
C ILE A 265 -1.86 13.67 16.20
N LEU A 266 -2.57 13.11 17.17
CA LEU A 266 -2.88 13.76 18.44
C LEU A 266 -1.79 13.48 19.48
N SER A 267 -1.27 12.25 19.49
CA SER A 267 -0.23 11.80 20.40
C SER A 267 0.63 10.71 19.76
N ASP A 268 1.65 10.24 20.49
CA ASP A 268 2.52 9.15 20.03
C ASP A 268 1.79 7.80 19.97
N LYS A 269 0.55 7.76 20.46
CA LYS A 269 -0.29 6.56 20.52
C LYS A 269 -1.65 6.74 19.84
N SER A 270 -1.99 7.91 19.29
CA SER A 270 -3.35 8.15 18.81
C SER A 270 -3.42 9.15 17.67
N TYR A 271 -4.35 8.92 16.75
CA TYR A 271 -4.68 9.86 15.69
C TYR A 271 -6.11 9.69 15.19
N VAL A 272 -6.59 10.74 14.53
CA VAL A 272 -7.88 10.79 13.83
C VAL A 272 -7.62 10.60 12.34
N PRO A 273 -7.94 9.44 11.75
CA PRO A 273 -7.89 9.26 10.30
C PRO A 273 -9.07 9.95 9.61
N LEU A 274 -8.78 10.59 8.48
CA LEU A 274 -9.73 11.07 7.47
C LEU A 274 -9.35 10.42 6.13
N GLN A 275 -10.33 9.91 5.40
CA GLN A 275 -10.12 9.15 4.18
C GLN A 275 -11.23 9.46 3.15
N ILE A 276 -10.82 9.73 1.91
CA ILE A 276 -11.69 9.93 0.75
C ILE A 276 -11.32 8.91 -0.31
N GLU A 277 -12.32 8.24 -0.87
CA GLU A 277 -12.13 7.12 -1.77
C GLU A 277 -13.04 7.24 -2.99
N TYR A 278 -12.52 6.80 -4.12
CA TYR A 278 -13.27 6.55 -5.33
C TYR A 278 -13.23 5.05 -5.63
N ASN A 279 -14.40 4.43 -5.51
CA ASN A 279 -14.62 2.99 -5.55
C ASN A 279 -15.17 2.59 -6.91
N LEU A 280 -14.50 1.65 -7.57
CA LEU A 280 -14.90 1.08 -8.86
C LEU A 280 -15.40 -0.33 -8.64
N TYR A 281 -16.69 -0.54 -8.91
CA TYR A 281 -17.29 -1.87 -8.89
C TYR A 281 -16.98 -2.59 -10.20
N PRO A 282 -16.82 -3.92 -10.21
CA PRO A 282 -16.62 -4.67 -11.43
C PRO A 282 -17.82 -4.48 -12.37
N SER A 283 -17.56 -3.91 -13.54
CA SER A 283 -18.60 -3.71 -14.55
C SER A 283 -19.11 -5.04 -15.10
N SER A 284 -20.39 -5.10 -15.37
CA SER A 284 -21.03 -6.18 -16.13
C SER A 284 -21.58 -5.63 -17.45
N LYS A 285 -22.10 -6.50 -18.33
CA LYS A 285 -22.77 -6.05 -19.57
C LYS A 285 -24.00 -5.17 -19.29
N GLN A 286 -24.56 -5.26 -18.09
CA GLN A 286 -25.84 -4.63 -17.71
C GLN A 286 -25.68 -3.53 -16.67
N VAL A 287 -24.61 -3.54 -15.87
CA VAL A 287 -24.47 -2.64 -14.72
C VAL A 287 -23.04 -2.11 -14.62
N THR A 288 -22.93 -0.79 -14.51
CA THR A 288 -21.70 -0.08 -14.14
C THR A 288 -21.98 0.65 -12.84
N ALA A 289 -21.12 0.54 -11.84
CA ALA A 289 -21.31 1.25 -10.58
C ALA A 289 -19.99 1.86 -10.09
N SER A 290 -20.10 3.03 -9.48
CA SER A 290 -19.01 3.70 -8.79
C SER A 290 -19.52 4.34 -7.51
N ALA A 291 -18.65 4.53 -6.53
CA ALA A 291 -19.01 5.27 -5.33
C ALA A 291 -17.88 6.20 -4.88
N ILE A 292 -18.25 7.33 -4.29
CA ILE A 292 -17.35 8.16 -3.51
C ILE A 292 -17.63 7.90 -2.04
N ALA A 293 -16.61 7.57 -1.26
CA ALA A 293 -16.75 7.36 0.17
C ALA A 293 -15.90 8.36 0.96
N LEU A 294 -16.48 8.89 2.03
CA LEU A 294 -15.81 9.69 3.05
C LEU A 294 -15.83 8.91 4.35
N ARG A 295 -14.66 8.65 4.94
CA ARG A 295 -14.53 7.95 6.21
C ARG A 295 -13.71 8.75 7.20
N PHE A 296 -14.13 8.74 8.46
CA PHE A 296 -13.39 9.33 9.57
C PHE A 296 -13.43 8.39 10.78
N GLY A 297 -12.47 8.53 11.69
CA GLY A 297 -12.40 7.61 12.81
C GLY A 297 -11.49 8.05 13.95
N TYR A 298 -11.20 7.10 14.82
CA TYR A 298 -10.26 7.27 15.92
C TYR A 298 -9.43 5.99 16.09
N THR A 299 -8.13 6.15 16.31
CA THR A 299 -7.18 5.04 16.40
C THR A 299 -6.26 5.17 17.60
N LEU A 300 -5.86 4.03 18.16
CA LEU A 300 -5.02 3.86 19.34
C LEU A 300 -3.95 2.80 19.08
N ALA A 301 -2.70 3.12 19.41
CA ALA A 301 -1.55 2.24 19.34
C ALA A 301 -1.42 1.45 20.64
N PHE A 302 -1.17 0.16 20.51
CA PHE A 302 -0.86 -0.75 21.61
C PHE A 302 0.63 -1.12 21.55
#